data_AF-A0A3B8USL1-F1
#
_entry.id   AF-A0A3B8USL1-F1
#
_cell.length_a   1.000
_cell.length_b   1.000
_cell.length_c   1.000
_cell.angle_alpha   90.00
_cell.angle_beta   90.00
_cell.angle_gamma   90.00
#
_symmetry.space_group_name_H-M   'P 1'
#
loop_
_entity.id
_entity.type
_entity.pdbx_description
1 polymer ?
#
loop_
_entity_poly.entity_id
_entity_poly.type
_entity_poly.pdbx_seq_one_letter_code
_entity_poly.pdbx_strand_id
1 'polypeptide(L)'
;MKENNVSLKGEPEWDPDSEKREHYITFIVNQLTLEEKTDMIHGAGFFKTKGVERLGIPPLTMSDGPMGVRNEFYNDKWVPIGYSDDYVSYAPSNSALAATWNPQLAYKCGRNLGEEARGRGKDVILAPGINIKRDPLCGRNFEYMSE
;
A
#
# COMPACT_ATOMS: atom_id res chain seq x y z
N MET A 1 8.92 -14.98 -6.15
CA MET A 1 8.18 -13.92 -6.86
C MET A 1 7.04 -14.59 -7.62
N LYS A 2 5.79 -14.38 -7.20
CA LYS A 2 4.63 -14.76 -8.01
C LYS A 2 4.25 -13.54 -8.83
N GLU A 3 4.55 -13.56 -10.12
CA GLU A 3 3.97 -12.63 -11.08
C GLU A 3 2.48 -12.94 -11.19
N ASN A 4 1.68 -12.34 -10.30
CA ASN A 4 0.23 -12.33 -10.46
C ASN A 4 -0.18 -11.21 -11.43
N ASN A 5 0.45 -11.13 -12.60
CA ASN A 5 -0.01 -10.28 -13.69
C ASN A 5 -1.22 -10.96 -14.35
N VAL A 6 -2.35 -10.95 -13.66
CA VAL A 6 -3.64 -11.17 -14.31
C VAL A 6 -3.94 -9.89 -15.07
N SER A 7 -3.45 -9.81 -16.30
CA SER A 7 -3.81 -8.72 -17.21
C SER A 7 -5.33 -8.74 -17.37
N LEU A 8 -5.96 -7.61 -17.07
CA LEU A 8 -7.39 -7.45 -17.27
C LEU A 8 -7.67 -7.55 -18.78
N LYS A 9 -8.77 -8.20 -19.18
CA LYS A 9 -9.12 -8.28 -20.61
C LYS A 9 -9.22 -6.87 -21.20
N GLY A 10 -8.37 -6.57 -22.19
CA GLY A 10 -8.37 -5.28 -22.89
C GLY A 10 -7.67 -4.15 -22.14
N GLU A 11 -6.86 -4.45 -21.13
CA GLU A 11 -6.06 -3.44 -20.41
C GLU A 11 -5.09 -2.72 -21.37
N PRO A 12 -5.08 -1.37 -21.39
CA PRO A 12 -4.09 -0.61 -22.16
C PRO A 12 -2.68 -0.77 -21.57
N GLU A 13 -1.65 -0.52 -22.37
CA GLU A 13 -0.27 -0.40 -21.87
C GLU A 13 -0.20 0.64 -20.75
N TRP A 14 0.61 0.37 -19.71
CA TRP A 14 0.69 1.22 -18.53
C TRP A 14 1.27 2.59 -18.89
N ASP A 15 0.45 3.63 -18.78
CA ASP A 15 0.82 5.04 -18.93
C ASP A 15 0.11 5.84 -17.82
N PRO A 16 0.86 6.45 -16.89
CA PRO A 16 0.29 7.13 -15.73
C PRO A 16 -0.61 8.32 -16.09
N ASP A 17 -0.41 8.95 -17.24
CA ASP A 17 -1.11 10.19 -17.66
C ASP A 17 -1.91 10.02 -18.97
N SER A 18 -2.40 8.80 -19.25
CA SER A 18 -3.17 8.56 -20.48
C SER A 18 -4.68 8.74 -20.31
N GLU A 19 -5.29 9.54 -21.19
CA GLU A 19 -6.75 9.58 -21.37
C GLU A 19 -7.32 8.17 -21.63
N LYS A 20 -6.55 7.29 -22.29
CA LYS A 20 -6.94 5.90 -22.55
C LYS A 20 -7.20 5.11 -21.27
N ARG A 21 -6.39 5.32 -20.22
CA ARG A 21 -6.55 4.67 -18.92
C ARG A 21 -7.82 5.16 -18.22
N GLU A 22 -8.06 6.46 -18.21
CA GLU A 22 -9.29 7.02 -17.61
C GLU A 22 -10.55 6.54 -18.32
N HIS A 23 -10.53 6.45 -19.66
CA HIS A 23 -11.61 5.83 -20.42
C HIS A 23 -11.79 4.35 -20.07
N TYR A 24 -10.72 3.59 -19.90
CA TYR A 24 -10.78 2.17 -19.52
C TYR A 24 -11.33 1.96 -18.10
N ILE A 25 -10.86 2.76 -17.14
CA ILE A 25 -11.38 2.76 -15.76
C ILE A 25 -12.88 3.09 -15.79
N THR A 26 -13.28 4.15 -16.49
CA THR A 26 -14.69 4.54 -16.63
C THR A 26 -15.53 3.42 -17.26
N PHE A 27 -15.01 2.77 -18.30
CA PHE A 27 -15.65 1.62 -18.95
C PHE A 27 -15.86 0.45 -17.98
N ILE A 28 -14.88 0.11 -17.14
CA ILE A 28 -15.01 -0.93 -16.12
C ILE A 28 -16.01 -0.50 -15.04
N VAL A 29 -15.91 0.74 -14.54
CA VAL A 29 -16.79 1.26 -13.47
C VAL A 29 -18.25 1.25 -13.89
N ASN A 30 -18.54 1.45 -15.17
CA ASN A 30 -19.90 1.36 -15.73
C ASN A 30 -20.45 -0.07 -15.81
N GLN A 31 -19.59 -1.10 -15.72
CA GLN A 31 -19.99 -2.51 -15.69
C GLN A 31 -20.19 -3.07 -14.28
N LEU A 32 -19.82 -2.30 -13.25
CA LEU A 32 -19.98 -2.67 -11.86
C LEU A 32 -21.44 -2.51 -11.40
N THR A 33 -21.95 -3.47 -10.66
CA THR A 33 -23.19 -3.29 -9.89
C THR A 33 -22.98 -2.31 -8.73
N LEU A 34 -24.07 -1.87 -8.11
CA LEU A 34 -23.96 -1.02 -6.92
C LEU A 34 -23.26 -1.77 -5.78
N GLU A 35 -23.58 -3.04 -5.60
CA GLU A 35 -23.00 -3.91 -4.59
C GLU A 35 -21.48 -4.07 -4.82
N GLU A 36 -21.06 -4.37 -6.06
CA GLU A 36 -19.64 -4.46 -6.43
C GLU A 36 -18.90 -3.14 -6.15
N LYS A 37 -19.52 -1.98 -6.44
CA LYS A 37 -18.95 -0.67 -6.09
C LYS A 37 -18.80 -0.48 -4.59
N THR A 38 -19.84 -0.80 -3.82
CA THR A 38 -19.80 -0.67 -2.37
C THR A 38 -18.76 -1.59 -1.75
N ASP A 39 -18.63 -2.82 -2.24
CA ASP A 39 -17.67 -3.80 -1.76
C ASP A 39 -16.22 -3.35 -1.95
N MET A 40 -15.92 -2.68 -3.07
CA MET A 40 -14.56 -2.19 -3.38
C MET A 40 -14.11 -1.03 -2.48
N ILE A 41 -15.03 -0.27 -1.89
CA ILE A 41 -14.73 0.92 -1.06
C ILE A 41 -14.80 0.64 0.45
N HIS A 42 -14.99 -0.61 0.86
CA HIS A 42 -14.97 -1.03 2.25
C HIS A 42 -13.85 -2.04 2.50
N GLY A 43 -13.39 -2.11 3.75
CA GLY A 43 -12.48 -3.16 4.19
C GLY A 43 -13.20 -4.51 4.22
N ALA A 44 -12.70 -5.48 3.45
CA ALA A 44 -13.12 -6.87 3.48
C ALA A 44 -12.40 -7.69 4.56
N GLY A 45 -11.42 -7.08 5.22
CA GLY A 45 -10.59 -7.62 6.29
C GLY A 45 -9.50 -6.62 6.66
N PHE A 46 -8.62 -7.01 7.58
CA PHE A 46 -7.44 -6.22 7.91
C PHE A 46 -6.60 -6.01 6.65
N PHE A 47 -6.39 -4.73 6.32
CA PHE A 47 -5.56 -4.30 5.21
C PHE A 47 -5.97 -4.92 3.86
N LYS A 48 -7.26 -5.19 3.64
CA LYS A 48 -7.73 -5.82 2.40
C LYS A 48 -9.06 -5.25 1.92
N THR A 49 -9.16 -4.98 0.62
CA THR A 49 -10.43 -4.63 -0.04
C THR A 49 -11.06 -5.87 -0.69
N LYS A 50 -12.30 -5.76 -1.15
CA LYS A 50 -12.90 -6.78 -2.02
C LYS A 50 -12.61 -6.45 -3.49
N GLY A 51 -12.32 -7.49 -4.28
CA GLY A 51 -12.20 -7.41 -5.73
C GLY A 51 -13.52 -7.76 -6.43
N VAL A 52 -13.50 -7.78 -7.77
CA VAL A 52 -14.63 -8.14 -8.62
C VAL A 52 -14.18 -9.18 -9.64
N GLU A 53 -14.25 -10.45 -9.25
CA GLU A 53 -13.70 -11.60 -10.01
C GLU A 53 -14.29 -11.70 -11.43
N ARG A 54 -15.59 -11.44 -11.60
CA ARG A 54 -16.27 -11.46 -12.92
C ARG A 54 -15.66 -10.46 -13.91
N LEU A 55 -15.15 -9.33 -13.41
CA LEU A 55 -14.47 -8.31 -14.20
C LEU A 55 -12.95 -8.45 -14.16
N GLY A 56 -12.43 -9.49 -13.50
CA GLY A 56 -10.99 -9.73 -13.34
C GLY A 56 -10.30 -8.84 -12.31
N ILE A 57 -11.02 -8.01 -11.56
CA ILE A 57 -10.43 -7.03 -10.64
C ILE A 57 -9.99 -7.75 -9.36
N PRO A 58 -8.68 -7.83 -9.03
CA PRO A 58 -8.23 -8.46 -7.81
C PRO A 58 -8.54 -7.58 -6.58
N PRO A 59 -8.64 -8.16 -5.37
CA PRO A 59 -8.65 -7.38 -4.14
C PRO A 59 -7.30 -6.69 -3.94
N LEU A 60 -7.30 -5.49 -3.35
CA LEU A 60 -6.08 -4.85 -2.90
C LEU A 60 -5.70 -5.38 -1.53
N THR A 61 -4.40 -5.63 -1.34
CA THR A 61 -3.79 -6.00 -0.07
C THR A 61 -2.80 -4.92 0.33
N MET A 62 -2.91 -4.45 1.56
CA MET A 62 -2.08 -3.38 2.12
C MET A 62 -1.20 -3.92 3.26
N SER A 63 -0.23 -3.14 3.69
CA SER A 63 0.42 -3.34 4.98
C SER A 63 0.88 -2.01 5.55
N ASP A 64 0.91 -1.90 6.88
CA ASP A 64 1.76 -0.92 7.56
C ASP A 64 3.24 -1.27 7.34
N GLY A 65 4.18 -0.37 7.52
CA GLY A 65 4.00 1.04 7.78
C GLY A 65 5.28 1.84 7.48
N PRO A 66 5.44 3.04 8.03
CA PRO A 66 6.45 3.99 7.58
C PRO A 66 7.93 3.57 7.75
N MET A 67 8.22 2.54 8.55
CA MET A 67 9.59 2.06 8.81
C MET A 67 9.84 0.62 8.31
N GLY A 68 8.87 -0.01 7.65
CA GLY A 68 9.00 -1.37 7.14
C GLY A 68 7.66 -2.08 7.08
N VAL A 69 7.58 -3.14 6.27
CA VAL A 69 6.37 -3.96 6.11
C VAL A 69 6.13 -4.75 7.41
N ARG A 70 4.93 -4.68 7.97
CA ARG A 70 4.59 -5.48 9.16
C ARG A 70 4.39 -6.96 8.79
N ASN A 71 4.58 -7.81 9.80
CA ASN A 71 4.21 -9.23 9.78
C ASN A 71 2.76 -9.42 9.34
N GLU A 72 2.45 -10.60 8.80
CA GLU A 72 1.07 -10.96 8.51
C GLU A 72 0.26 -11.16 9.78
N PHE A 73 -1.00 -10.75 9.72
CA PHE A 73 -1.99 -10.95 10.78
C PHE A 73 -3.13 -11.82 10.26
N TYR A 74 -3.82 -12.50 11.18
CA TYR A 74 -5.12 -13.07 10.84
C TYR A 74 -6.08 -11.97 10.35
N ASN A 75 -6.98 -12.32 9.43
CA ASN A 75 -7.81 -11.38 8.69
C ASN A 75 -8.64 -10.42 9.56
N ASP A 76 -8.93 -10.80 10.79
CA ASP A 76 -9.80 -10.09 11.73
C ASP A 76 -9.20 -9.98 13.16
N LYS A 77 -7.92 -10.30 13.34
CA LYS A 77 -7.28 -10.32 14.67
C LYS A 77 -5.87 -9.76 14.62
N TRP A 78 -5.53 -8.94 15.61
CA TRP A 78 -4.17 -8.41 15.85
C TRP A 78 -3.22 -9.47 16.44
N VAL A 79 -3.19 -10.66 15.84
CA VAL A 79 -2.29 -11.76 16.21
C VAL A 79 -1.44 -12.09 14.97
N PRO A 80 -0.11 -12.01 15.06
CA PRO A 80 0.75 -12.40 13.95
C PRO A 80 0.55 -13.87 13.57
N ILE A 81 0.59 -14.18 12.28
CA ILE A 81 0.50 -15.57 11.81
C ILE A 81 1.76 -16.37 12.17
N GLY A 82 2.91 -15.69 12.27
CA GLY A 82 4.17 -16.31 12.68
C GLY A 82 4.90 -17.02 11.54
N TYR A 83 4.77 -16.52 10.32
CA TYR A 83 5.55 -17.04 9.19
C TYR A 83 7.05 -16.79 9.38
N SER A 84 7.85 -17.74 8.90
CA SER A 84 9.31 -17.68 8.95
C SER A 84 9.92 -16.89 7.79
N ASP A 85 9.13 -16.22 6.96
CA ASP A 85 9.57 -15.46 5.78
C ASP A 85 9.03 -14.02 5.77
N ASP A 86 8.51 -13.54 6.90
CA ASP A 86 8.04 -12.17 7.12
C ASP A 86 9.16 -11.15 7.40
N TYR A 87 10.42 -11.52 7.16
CA TYR A 87 11.57 -10.67 7.44
C TYR A 87 11.73 -9.56 6.41
N VAL A 88 11.86 -8.33 6.91
CA VAL A 88 12.10 -7.12 6.13
C VAL A 88 13.10 -6.22 6.87
N SER A 89 13.57 -5.19 6.19
CA SER A 89 14.39 -4.14 6.80
C SER A 89 13.53 -3.28 7.72
N TYR A 90 14.07 -2.96 8.91
CA TYR A 90 13.49 -1.95 9.77
C TYR A 90 14.26 -0.64 9.59
N ALA A 91 13.67 0.29 8.84
CA ALA A 91 14.26 1.58 8.53
C ALA A 91 14.30 2.50 9.77
N PRO A 92 15.21 3.49 9.80
CA PRO A 92 15.14 4.56 10.78
C PRO A 92 13.77 5.25 10.77
N SER A 93 13.42 5.87 11.90
CA SER A 93 12.20 6.66 11.98
C SER A 93 12.20 7.80 10.96
N ASN A 94 11.02 8.24 10.52
CA ASN A 94 10.90 9.35 9.57
C ASN A 94 11.51 10.65 10.12
N SER A 95 11.51 10.83 11.44
CA SER A 95 12.23 11.94 12.09
C SER A 95 13.74 11.88 11.84
N ALA A 96 14.33 10.69 11.98
CA ALA A 96 15.76 10.47 11.72
C ALA A 96 16.08 10.65 10.24
N LEU A 97 15.22 10.16 9.35
CA LEU A 97 15.35 10.34 7.91
C LEU A 97 15.30 11.83 7.52
N ALA A 98 14.35 12.58 8.06
CA ALA A 98 14.23 14.02 7.83
C ALA A 98 15.46 14.78 8.35
N ALA A 99 16.00 14.39 9.51
CA ALA A 99 17.20 14.99 10.09
C ALA A 99 18.47 14.81 9.23
N THR A 100 18.44 13.94 8.20
CA THR A 100 19.55 13.83 7.24
C THR A 100 19.57 14.96 6.22
N TRP A 101 18.45 15.67 6.02
CA TRP A 101 18.28 16.68 4.96
C TRP A 101 18.70 16.17 3.58
N ASN A 102 18.53 14.86 3.32
CA ASN A 102 19.01 14.20 2.11
C ASN A 102 17.84 13.57 1.33
N PRO A 103 17.28 14.27 0.31
CA PRO A 103 16.18 13.78 -0.50
C PRO A 103 16.48 12.47 -1.22
N GLN A 104 17.73 12.24 -1.62
CA GLN A 104 18.18 11.04 -2.33
C GLN A 104 18.19 9.84 -1.40
N LEU A 105 18.54 10.05 -0.12
CA LEU A 105 18.42 9.01 0.90
C LEU A 105 16.93 8.72 1.22
N ALA A 106 16.09 9.74 1.28
CA ALA A 106 14.65 9.55 1.46
C ALA A 106 14.02 8.77 0.29
N TYR A 107 14.41 9.07 -0.94
CA TYR A 107 14.01 8.31 -2.12
C TYR A 107 14.43 6.84 -2.04
N LYS A 108 15.69 6.57 -1.65
CA LYS A 108 16.19 5.19 -1.47
C LYS A 108 15.42 4.44 -0.39
N CYS A 109 15.09 5.10 0.73
CA CYS A 109 14.27 4.53 1.79
C CYS A 109 12.87 4.14 1.27
N GLY A 110 12.18 5.07 0.59
CA GLY A 110 10.87 4.81 0.00
C GLY A 110 10.89 3.70 -1.05
N ARG A 111 11.93 3.64 -1.89
CA ARG A 111 12.12 2.55 -2.85
C ARG A 111 12.28 1.19 -2.16
N ASN A 112 13.08 1.11 -1.10
CA ASN A 112 13.25 -0.12 -0.33
C ASN A 112 11.91 -0.59 0.27
N LEU A 113 11.16 0.34 0.89
CA LEU A 113 9.82 0.06 1.41
C LEU A 113 8.87 -0.48 0.34
N GLY A 114 8.87 0.11 -0.86
CA GLY A 114 8.07 -0.36 -1.98
C GLY A 114 8.49 -1.73 -2.51
N GLU A 115 9.80 -1.98 -2.62
CA GLU A 115 10.37 -3.27 -3.03
C GLU A 115 10.03 -4.38 -2.02
N GLU A 116 10.15 -4.12 -0.72
CA GLU A 116 9.78 -5.06 0.34
C GLU A 116 8.27 -5.30 0.38
N ALA A 117 7.45 -4.25 0.27
CA ALA A 117 5.99 -4.37 0.20
C ALA A 117 5.58 -5.27 -0.98
N ARG A 118 6.12 -5.01 -2.18
CA ARG A 118 5.88 -5.84 -3.37
C ARG A 118 6.39 -7.26 -3.18
N GLY A 119 7.58 -7.44 -2.61
CA GLY A 119 8.17 -8.75 -2.31
C GLY A 119 7.31 -9.58 -1.35
N ARG A 120 6.64 -8.90 -0.42
CA ARG A 120 5.65 -9.43 0.55
C ARG A 120 4.23 -9.52 -0.02
N GLY A 121 4.03 -9.28 -1.32
CA GLY A 121 2.73 -9.40 -1.98
C GLY A 121 1.72 -8.33 -1.58
N LYS A 122 2.19 -7.14 -1.22
CA LYS A 122 1.35 -5.98 -0.87
C LYS A 122 1.27 -5.04 -2.08
N ASP A 123 0.05 -4.60 -2.38
CA ASP A 123 -0.23 -3.62 -3.42
C ASP A 123 0.05 -2.19 -2.93
N VAL A 124 -0.16 -1.95 -1.63
CA VAL A 124 -0.01 -0.62 -1.01
C VAL A 124 0.71 -0.73 0.33
N ILE A 125 1.75 0.08 0.51
CA ILE A 125 2.37 0.34 1.82
C ILE A 125 1.74 1.59 2.43
N LEU A 126 1.31 1.52 3.69
CA LEU A 126 0.70 2.65 4.41
C LEU A 126 1.79 3.56 4.98
N ALA A 127 2.46 4.27 4.07
CA ALA A 127 3.60 5.13 4.34
C ALA A 127 3.71 6.25 3.27
N PRO A 128 4.42 7.36 3.55
CA PRO A 128 5.03 7.74 4.82
C PRO A 128 4.05 8.45 5.78
N GLY A 129 4.46 8.66 7.03
CA GLY A 129 3.78 9.56 7.96
C GLY A 129 4.28 11.00 7.78
N ILE A 130 3.38 11.93 7.47
CA ILE A 130 3.71 13.34 7.16
C ILE A 130 2.89 14.36 7.97
N ASN A 131 2.27 13.94 9.07
CA ASN A 131 1.63 14.91 9.96
C ASN A 131 2.66 15.88 10.55
N ILE A 132 2.21 17.09 10.84
CA ILE A 132 3.04 18.14 11.45
C ILE A 132 3.20 17.89 12.95
N LYS A 133 4.44 17.95 13.45
CA LYS A 133 4.76 17.84 14.89
C LYS A 133 4.47 19.14 15.63
N ARG A 134 3.19 19.51 15.69
CA ARG A 134 2.73 20.74 16.35
C ARG A 134 3.10 20.80 17.85
N ASP A 135 2.98 19.66 18.53
CA ASP A 135 3.27 19.51 19.95
C ASP A 135 4.28 18.37 20.13
N PRO A 136 5.40 18.59 20.84
CA PRO A 136 6.44 17.56 21.01
C PRO A 136 5.93 16.32 21.75
N LEU A 137 4.83 16.40 22.50
CA LEU A 137 4.25 15.31 23.28
C LEU A 137 3.36 14.36 22.47
N CYS A 138 3.10 14.63 21.18
CA CYS A 138 2.32 13.72 20.36
C CYS A 138 3.05 12.37 20.19
N GLY A 139 2.40 11.29 20.62
CA GLY A 139 3.01 9.95 20.67
C GLY A 139 3.42 9.36 19.32
N ARG A 140 2.94 9.91 18.19
CA ARG A 140 3.33 9.50 16.83
C ARG A 140 4.39 10.41 16.20
N ASN A 141 4.95 11.38 16.93
CA ASN A 141 5.95 12.29 16.35
C ASN A 141 7.15 11.56 15.75
N PHE A 142 7.56 10.40 16.29
CA PHE A 142 8.70 9.64 15.78
C PHE A 142 8.49 9.17 14.33
N GLU A 143 7.28 8.79 13.95
CA GLU A 143 6.93 8.31 12.60
C GLU A 143 6.59 9.45 11.62
N TYR A 144 6.63 10.70 12.06
CA TYR A 144 6.46 11.88 11.22
C TYR A 144 7.80 12.54 10.87
N MET A 145 7.83 13.32 9.79
CA MET A 145 9.06 13.96 9.28
C MET A 145 9.52 15.13 10.16
N SER A 146 8.73 16.19 10.29
CA SER A 146 9.13 17.46 10.93
C SER A 146 7.96 18.18 11.61
N GLU A 147 8.29 19.21 12.41
CA GLU A 147 7.40 20.34 12.74
C GLU A 147 7.02 21.16 11.51
#